data_AF-A0A8T6INZ4-F1
#
_entry.id   AF-A0A8T6INZ4-F1
#
_cell.length_a   1.000
_cell.length_b   1.000
_cell.length_c   1.000
_cell.angle_alpha   90.00
_cell.angle_beta   90.00
_cell.angle_gamma   90.00
#
_symmetry.space_group_name_H-M   'P 1'
#
loop_
_entity.id
_entity.type
_entity.pdbx_description
1 polymer ?
#
loop_
_entity_poly.entity_id
_entity_poly.type
_entity_poly.pdbx_seq_one_letter_code
_entity_poly.pdbx_strand_id
1 'polypeptide(L)'
;MKTNAGERILPWQLFTAINFLLLAAAVGLGFVALIYSLEIALALGARLIWQSLGDTVQAKYALVTLRNLWLLVGGIILLVVTIYCINNFFKRWRDARVHRLYLVALGAEALIIVAAQVLITA
;
A
#
# COMPACT_ATOMS: atom_id res chain seq x y z
N MET A 1 41.46 10.24 -26.09
CA MET A 1 41.74 10.29 -24.65
C MET A 1 40.67 11.17 -24.01
N LYS A 2 39.80 10.54 -23.19
CA LYS A 2 38.79 11.10 -22.27
C LYS A 2 37.82 12.16 -22.82
N THR A 3 36.73 11.70 -23.44
CA THR A 3 35.44 12.39 -23.35
C THR A 3 35.02 12.35 -21.87
N ASN A 4 34.98 13.51 -21.23
CA ASN A 4 34.55 13.61 -19.84
C ASN A 4 33.09 13.15 -19.75
N ALA A 5 32.89 12.03 -19.06
CA ALA A 5 31.62 11.44 -18.67
C ALA A 5 30.91 12.33 -17.64
N GLY A 6 30.56 13.55 -18.06
CA GLY A 6 29.42 14.25 -17.50
C GLY A 6 28.22 13.82 -18.34
N GLU A 7 27.72 12.61 -18.10
CA GLU A 7 26.39 12.21 -18.58
C GLU A 7 25.42 13.27 -18.08
N ARG A 8 25.11 14.24 -18.95
CA ARG A 8 24.00 15.16 -18.72
C ARG A 8 22.77 14.28 -18.73
N ILE A 9 22.38 13.80 -17.55
CA ILE A 9 21.09 13.16 -17.33
C ILE A 9 20.09 14.11 -17.94
N LEU A 10 19.50 13.71 -19.07
CA LEU A 10 18.55 14.58 -19.74
C LEU A 10 17.40 14.84 -18.75
N PRO A 11 16.84 16.05 -18.67
CA PRO A 11 15.78 16.36 -17.70
C PRO A 11 14.61 15.36 -17.72
N TRP A 12 14.36 14.77 -18.89
CA TRP A 12 13.35 13.72 -19.06
C TRP A 12 13.73 12.38 -18.38
N GLN A 13 15.01 11.99 -18.36
CA GLN A 13 15.48 10.77 -17.67
C GLN A 13 15.34 10.94 -16.15
N LEU A 14 15.70 12.11 -15.63
CA LEU A 14 15.51 12.44 -14.21
C LEU A 14 14.03 12.44 -13.83
N PHE A 15 13.17 13.04 -14.66
CA PHE A 15 11.73 13.04 -14.47
C PHE A 15 11.15 11.62 -14.51
N THR A 16 11.64 10.75 -15.39
CA THR A 16 11.24 9.34 -15.46
C THR A 16 11.59 8.62 -14.17
N ALA A 17 12.82 8.75 -13.71
CA ALA A 17 13.31 8.09 -12.49
C ALA A 17 12.53 8.52 -11.25
N ILE A 18 12.23 9.82 -11.11
CA ILE A 18 11.41 10.34 -10.01
C ILE A 18 9.99 9.75 -10.05
N ASN A 19 9.36 9.68 -11.22
CA ASN A 19 8.03 9.11 -11.36
C ASN A 19 8.00 7.61 -11.01
N PHE A 20 9.02 6.85 -11.40
CA PHE A 20 9.14 5.45 -11.01
C PHE A 20 9.34 5.28 -9.51
N LEU A 21 10.17 6.12 -8.89
CA LEU A 21 10.35 6.15 -7.43
C LEU A 21 9.04 6.47 -6.70
N LEU A 22 8.27 7.44 -7.19
CA LEU A 22 6.97 7.80 -6.63
C LEU A 22 5.96 6.65 -6.79
N LEU A 23 5.94 5.97 -7.93
CA LEU A 23 5.09 4.78 -8.12
C LEU A 23 5.47 3.67 -7.15
N ALA A 24 6.76 3.36 -7.02
CA ALA A 24 7.25 2.34 -6.11
C ALA A 24 6.92 2.69 -4.65
N ALA A 25 7.10 3.95 -4.26
CA ALA A 25 6.74 4.43 -2.92
C ALA A 25 5.24 4.34 -2.67
N ALA A 26 4.39 4.68 -3.65
CA ALA A 26 2.92 4.62 -3.52
C ALA A 26 2.44 3.16 -3.42
N VAL A 27 2.99 2.27 -4.24
CA VAL A 27 2.69 0.84 -4.15
C VAL A 27 3.17 0.27 -2.81
N GLY A 28 4.35 0.66 -2.36
CA GLY A 28 4.91 0.24 -1.07
C GLY A 28 4.11 0.75 0.14
N LEU A 29 3.73 2.03 0.15
CA LEU A 29 2.91 2.62 1.21
C LEU A 29 1.49 2.06 1.18
N GLY A 30 0.89 1.86 0.00
CA GLY A 30 -0.38 1.15 -0.14
C GLY A 30 -0.34 -0.28 0.41
N PHE A 31 0.77 -1.01 0.22
CA PHE A 31 0.98 -2.33 0.81
C PHE A 31 1.01 -2.28 2.34
N VAL A 32 1.76 -1.34 2.92
CA VAL A 32 1.85 -1.14 4.37
C VAL A 32 0.50 -0.72 4.95
N ALA A 33 -0.18 0.25 4.35
CA ALA A 33 -1.49 0.71 4.77
C ALA A 33 -2.53 -0.42 4.75
N LEU A 34 -2.48 -1.29 3.73
CA LEU A 34 -3.34 -2.47 3.65
C LEU A 34 -3.06 -3.44 4.80
N ILE A 35 -1.80 -3.74 5.11
CA ILE A 35 -1.44 -4.60 6.26
C ILE A 35 -1.96 -4.02 7.58
N TYR A 36 -1.74 -2.73 7.83
CA TYR A 36 -2.26 -2.08 9.04
C TYR A 36 -3.79 -2.14 9.10
N SER A 37 -4.48 -1.90 7.99
CA SER A 37 -5.94 -2.00 7.93
C SER A 37 -6.42 -3.44 8.18
N LEU A 38 -5.67 -4.45 7.71
CA LEU A 38 -5.94 -5.87 7.95
C LEU A 38 -5.77 -6.23 9.42
N GLU A 39 -4.74 -5.72 10.10
CA GLU A 39 -4.53 -5.95 11.53
C GLU A 39 -5.65 -5.33 12.37
N ILE A 40 -6.07 -4.11 12.05
CA ILE A 40 -7.19 -3.44 12.74
C ILE A 40 -8.50 -4.21 12.53
N ALA A 41 -8.80 -4.64 11.30
CA ALA A 41 -10.00 -5.42 10.99
C ALA A 41 -10.00 -6.78 11.72
N LEU A 42 -8.85 -7.45 11.81
CA LEU A 42 -8.68 -8.69 12.56
C LEU A 42 -8.85 -8.48 14.06
N ALA A 43 -8.30 -7.42 14.63
CA ALA A 43 -8.46 -7.09 16.04
C ALA A 43 -9.94 -6.85 16.40
N LEU A 44 -10.67 -6.14 15.54
CA LEU A 44 -12.11 -5.92 15.70
C LEU A 44 -12.92 -7.21 15.54
N GLY A 45 -12.63 -8.01 14.50
CA GLY A 45 -13.29 -9.29 14.26
C GLY A 45 -13.04 -10.32 15.35
N ALA A 46 -11.82 -10.38 15.89
CA ALA A 46 -11.47 -11.23 17.03
C ALA A 46 -12.31 -10.91 18.26
N ARG A 47 -12.50 -9.61 18.53
CA ARG A 47 -13.29 -9.13 19.66
C ARG A 47 -14.75 -9.58 19.55
N LEU A 48 -15.35 -9.55 18.35
CA LEU A 48 -16.71 -10.03 18.11
C LEU A 48 -16.83 -11.56 18.26
N ILE A 49 -15.87 -12.31 17.74
CA ILE A 49 -15.87 -13.78 17.84
C ILE A 49 -15.76 -14.22 19.31
N TRP A 50 -14.86 -13.61 20.08
CA TRP A 50 -14.62 -13.94 21.49
C TRP A 50 -15.83 -13.63 22.37
N GLN A 51 -16.57 -12.56 22.06
CA GLN A 51 -17.84 -12.26 22.74
C GLN A 51 -18.92 -13.31 22.50
N SER A 52 -18.90 -14.00 21.35
CA SER A 52 -19.94 -14.96 20.97
C SER A 52 -19.64 -16.42 21.34
N LEU A 53 -18.37 -16.83 21.32
CA LEU A 53 -17.96 -18.25 21.36
C LEU A 53 -17.14 -18.63 22.61
N GLY A 54 -16.78 -17.66 23.45
CA GLY A 54 -15.89 -17.88 24.59
C GLY A 54 -14.50 -18.39 24.19
N ASP A 55 -13.70 -18.83 25.16
CA ASP A 55 -12.31 -19.27 24.98
C ASP A 55 -12.20 -20.72 24.42
N THR A 56 -13.10 -21.09 23.52
CA THR A 56 -13.18 -22.45 22.96
C THR A 56 -12.16 -22.67 21.85
N VAL A 57 -11.75 -23.93 21.65
CA VAL A 57 -10.85 -24.32 20.55
C VAL A 57 -11.44 -23.91 19.18
N GLN A 58 -12.75 -23.96 19.02
CA GLN A 58 -13.46 -23.49 17.83
C GLN A 58 -13.28 -21.99 17.57
N ALA A 59 -13.29 -21.14 18.60
CA ALA A 59 -13.03 -19.71 18.43
C ALA A 59 -11.62 -19.42 17.88
N LYS A 60 -10.62 -20.20 18.31
CA LYS A 60 -9.24 -20.11 17.80
C LYS A 60 -9.15 -20.53 16.33
N TYR A 61 -9.79 -21.63 15.95
CA TYR A 61 -9.84 -22.06 14.55
C TYR A 61 -10.58 -21.05 13.67
N ALA A 62 -11.74 -20.54 14.10
CA ALA A 62 -12.50 -19.54 13.38
C ALA A 62 -11.67 -18.27 13.12
N LEU A 63 -10.87 -17.86 14.09
CA LEU A 63 -9.96 -16.72 13.97
C LEU A 63 -8.84 -16.92 12.95
N VAL A 64 -8.20 -18.09 12.97
CA VAL A 64 -7.15 -18.43 12.01
C VAL A 64 -7.73 -18.52 10.59
N THR A 65 -8.90 -19.12 10.44
CA THR A 65 -9.59 -19.20 9.15
C THR A 65 -10.00 -17.81 8.66
N LEU A 66 -10.54 -16.95 9.53
CA LEU A 66 -10.87 -15.57 9.19
C LEU A 66 -9.62 -14.81 8.72
N ARG A 67 -8.50 -14.92 9.45
CA ARG A 67 -7.22 -14.31 9.07
C ARG A 67 -6.76 -14.76 7.68
N ASN A 68 -6.78 -16.05 7.41
CA ASN A 68 -6.32 -16.60 6.13
C ASN A 68 -7.23 -16.18 4.97
N LEU A 69 -8.55 -16.19 5.18
CA LEU A 69 -9.51 -15.76 4.16
C LEU A 69 -9.35 -14.26 3.87
N TRP A 70 -9.09 -13.46 4.91
CA TRP A 70 -8.89 -12.03 4.80
C TRP A 70 -7.55 -11.66 4.16
N LEU A 71 -6.47 -12.39 4.46
CA LEU A 71 -5.19 -12.27 3.75
C LEU A 71 -5.32 -12.62 2.27
N LEU A 72 -6.11 -13.64 1.93
CA LEU A 72 -6.34 -14.05 0.56
C LEU A 72 -7.15 -12.99 -0.22
N VAL A 73 -8.25 -12.50 0.34
CA VAL A 73 -9.06 -11.44 -0.28
C VAL A 73 -8.28 -10.12 -0.37
N GLY A 74 -7.62 -9.72 0.70
CA GLY A 74 -6.78 -8.52 0.75
C GLY A 74 -5.63 -8.58 -0.26
N GLY A 75 -4.96 -9.73 -0.38
CA GLY A 75 -3.91 -9.95 -1.37
C GLY A 75 -4.40 -9.83 -2.81
N ILE A 76 -5.60 -10.35 -3.13
CA ILE A 76 -6.20 -10.21 -4.45
C ILE A 76 -6.54 -8.74 -4.76
N ILE A 77 -7.17 -8.03 -3.82
CA ILE A 77 -7.50 -6.61 -3.99
C ILE A 77 -6.24 -5.79 -4.24
N LEU A 78 -5.21 -6.02 -3.44
CA LEU A 78 -3.92 -5.35 -3.55
C LEU A 78 -3.24 -5.62 -4.90
N LEU A 79 -3.29 -6.86 -5.39
CA LEU A 79 -2.75 -7.23 -6.69
C LEU A 79 -3.48 -6.48 -7.81
N VAL A 80 -4.82 -6.45 -7.78
CA VAL A 80 -5.63 -5.72 -8.77
C VAL A 80 -5.33 -4.23 -8.76
N VAL A 81 -5.29 -3.61 -7.58
CA VAL A 81 -4.96 -2.18 -7.42
C VAL A 81 -3.55 -1.89 -7.93
N THR A 82 -2.58 -2.73 -7.61
CA THR A 82 -1.18 -2.59 -8.06
C THR A 82 -1.09 -2.67 -9.59
N ILE A 83 -1.73 -3.66 -10.21
CA ILE A 83 -1.79 -3.80 -11.67
C ILE A 83 -2.45 -2.58 -12.31
N TYR A 84 -3.55 -2.09 -11.72
CA TYR A 84 -4.26 -0.92 -12.21
C TYR A 84 -3.41 0.36 -12.12
N CYS A 85 -2.73 0.58 -10.99
CA CYS A 85 -1.80 1.69 -10.78
C CYS A 85 -0.64 1.64 -11.78
N ILE A 86 0.01 0.49 -11.94
CA ILE A 86 1.10 0.31 -12.89
C ILE A 86 0.62 0.59 -14.33
N ASN A 87 -0.53 0.04 -14.73
CA ASN A 87 -1.10 0.24 -16.05
C ASN A 87 -1.43 1.72 -16.33
N ASN A 88 -2.05 2.40 -15.36
CA ASN A 88 -2.36 3.83 -15.48
C ASN A 88 -1.10 4.70 -15.50
N PHE A 89 -0.09 4.34 -14.70
CA PHE A 89 1.21 4.99 -14.73
C PHE A 89 1.83 4.90 -16.12
N PHE A 90 2.01 3.71 -16.67
CA PHE A 90 2.63 3.54 -17.99
C PHE A 90 1.86 4.24 -19.12
N LYS A 91 0.53 4.34 -19.03
CA LYS A 91 -0.30 5.07 -20.00
C LYS A 91 -0.15 6.59 -19.92
N ARG A 92 0.20 7.15 -18.76
CA ARG A 92 0.12 8.59 -18.50
C ARG A 92 1.36 9.18 -17.81
N TRP A 93 2.48 8.46 -17.77
CA TRP A 93 3.69 8.82 -17.01
C TRP A 93 4.35 10.14 -17.43
N ARG A 94 4.03 10.66 -18.62
CA ARG A 94 4.52 11.95 -19.13
C ARG A 94 3.61 13.14 -18.78
N ASP A 95 2.43 12.91 -18.21
CA ASP A 95 1.47 13.97 -17.88
C ASP A 95 1.72 14.52 -16.46
N ALA A 96 1.97 15.83 -16.37
CA ALA A 96 2.21 16.53 -15.10
C ALA A 96 1.00 16.47 -14.14
N ARG A 97 -0.22 16.27 -14.64
CA ARG A 97 -1.42 16.09 -13.80
C ARG A 97 -1.37 14.77 -13.03
N VAL A 98 -0.88 13.71 -13.66
CA VAL A 98 -0.75 12.39 -13.05
C VAL A 98 0.33 12.41 -11.97
N HIS A 99 1.41 13.15 -12.18
CA HIS A 99 2.44 13.38 -11.15
C HIS A 99 1.87 14.01 -9.87
N ARG A 100 1.04 15.07 -10.00
CA ARG A 100 0.38 15.69 -8.84
C ARG A 100 -0.58 14.73 -8.14
N LEU A 101 -1.35 13.95 -8.89
CA LEU A 101 -2.27 12.96 -8.32
C LEU A 101 -1.52 11.89 -7.53
N TYR A 102 -0.39 11.39 -8.04
CA TYR A 102 0.46 10.45 -7.31
C TYR A 102 1.03 11.04 -6.02
N LEU A 103 1.50 12.29 -6.05
CA LEU A 103 1.98 12.98 -4.85
C LEU A 103 0.88 13.18 -3.80
N VAL A 104 -0.33 13.52 -4.23
CA VAL A 104 -1.49 13.67 -3.32
C VAL A 104 -1.88 12.31 -2.73
N ALA A 105 -1.92 11.25 -3.56
CA ALA A 105 -2.18 9.89 -3.09
C ALA A 105 -1.14 9.42 -2.06
N LEU A 106 0.15 9.64 -2.34
CA LEU A 106 1.25 9.38 -1.41
C LEU A 106 1.11 10.13 -0.09
N GLY A 107 0.75 11.42 -0.16
CA GLY A 107 0.51 12.23 1.03
C GLY A 107 -0.67 11.72 1.87
N ALA A 108 -1.76 11.32 1.21
CA ALA A 108 -2.92 10.73 1.88
C ALA A 108 -2.59 9.37 2.53
N GLU A 109 -1.86 8.50 1.83
CA GLU A 109 -1.43 7.21 2.39
C GLU A 109 -0.51 7.39 3.60
N ALA A 110 0.44 8.32 3.54
CA ALA A 110 1.30 8.64 4.68
C ALA A 110 0.49 9.14 5.89
N LEU A 111 -0.50 10.00 5.68
CA LEU A 111 -1.39 10.48 6.73
C LEU A 111 -2.23 9.34 7.35
N ILE A 112 -2.72 8.41 6.53
CA ILE A 112 -3.48 7.25 7.01
C ILE A 112 -2.60 6.35 7.88
N ILE A 113 -1.35 6.10 7.47
CA ILE A 113 -0.40 5.29 8.27
C ILE A 113 -0.11 5.97 9.61
N VAL A 114 0.13 7.27 9.62
CA VAL A 114 0.36 8.03 10.86
C VAL A 114 -0.87 7.98 11.77
N ALA A 115 -2.07 8.19 11.22
CA ALA A 115 -3.32 8.13 11.99
C ALA A 115 -3.59 6.72 12.55
N ALA A 116 -3.36 5.68 11.75
CA ALA A 116 -3.48 4.28 12.19
C ALA A 116 -2.48 3.96 13.31
N GLN A 117 -1.23 4.41 13.18
CA GLN A 117 -0.20 4.22 14.20
C GLN A 117 -0.58 4.92 15.51
N VAL A 118 -1.05 6.18 15.46
CA VAL A 118 -1.50 6.93 16.64
C VAL A 118 -2.64 6.19 17.36
N LEU A 119 -3.62 5.68 16.61
CA LEU A 119 -4.75 4.93 17.17
C LEU A 119 -4.31 3.63 17.86
N ILE A 120 -3.27 2.97 17.36
CA ILE A 120 -2.73 1.73 17.95
C ILE A 120 -1.93 2.02 19.23
N THR A 121 -1.26 3.17 19.31
CA THR A 121 -0.40 3.55 20.45
C THR A 121 -1.12 4.32 21.57
N ALA A 122 -2.34 4.81 21.33
CA ALA A 122 -3.17 5.55 22.29
C ALA A 122 -4.06 4.62 23.11
#